data_AF-A0A1G6A238-F1
#
_entry.id   AF-A0A1G6A238-F1
#
_cell.length_a   1.000
_cell.length_b   1.000
_cell.length_c   1.000
_cell.angle_alpha   90.00
_cell.angle_beta   90.00
_cell.angle_gamma   90.00
#
_symmetry.space_group_name_H-M   'P 1'
#
loop_
_entity.id
_entity.type
_entity.pdbx_description
1 polymer ?
#
loop_
_entity_poly.entity_id
_entity_poly.type
_entity_poly.pdbx_seq_one_letter_code
_entity_poly.pdbx_strand_id
1 'polypeptide(L)'
;MCITEDKLVESYGKATPRKRFRLSYKNYSIFPQLVDCYETGLFNRILFEVEYNRRKKNDDDLGVRIQTSHRSGPTAAKAIEHIMIRDAIEECNFSGNILKESDDSEKHKRDILTIHMMRREYEVFDTSLKALPLAEFKITYSHLHDGRKLVEIADFLKQL
;
A
#
# COMPACT_ATOMS: atom_id res chain seq x y z
N MET A 1 11.45 -5.91 14.72
CA MET A 1 11.11 -7.26 14.22
C MET A 1 10.68 -7.10 12.77
N CYS A 2 11.55 -7.39 11.81
CA CYS A 2 11.28 -7.22 10.39
C CYS A 2 10.38 -8.37 9.90
N ILE A 3 9.07 -8.19 10.03
CA ILE A 3 8.13 -8.95 9.20
C ILE A 3 8.37 -8.45 7.78
N THR A 4 8.86 -9.32 6.89
CA THR A 4 8.99 -9.02 5.47
C THR A 4 7.63 -8.54 4.93
N GLU A 5 7.64 -7.49 4.12
CA GLU A 5 6.46 -6.75 3.71
C GLU A 5 5.29 -7.64 3.25
N ASP A 6 5.56 -8.62 2.40
CA ASP A 6 4.60 -9.62 1.90
C ASP A 6 3.81 -10.37 2.99
N LYS A 7 4.46 -10.69 4.12
CA LYS A 7 3.83 -11.49 5.18
C LYS A 7 2.81 -10.70 5.98
N LEU A 8 2.96 -9.38 6.05
CA LEU A 8 2.01 -8.55 6.80
C LEU A 8 0.72 -8.36 6.02
N VAL A 9 0.79 -8.03 4.73
CA VAL A 9 -0.39 -7.88 3.85
C VAL A 9 -1.16 -9.19 3.81
N GLU A 10 -0.48 -10.32 3.58
CA GLU A 10 -1.12 -11.63 3.58
C GLU A 10 -1.75 -11.98 4.95
N SER A 11 -1.05 -11.69 6.06
CA SER A 11 -1.58 -11.89 7.40
C SER A 11 -2.78 -10.97 7.68
N TYR A 12 -2.80 -9.76 7.14
CA TYR A 12 -3.88 -8.80 7.31
C TYR A 12 -5.13 -9.24 6.55
N GLY A 13 -4.97 -9.66 5.29
CA GLY A 13 -6.07 -10.18 4.47
C GLY A 13 -6.73 -11.41 5.07
N LYS A 14 -5.95 -12.30 5.71
CA LYS A 14 -6.47 -13.50 6.41
C LYS A 14 -6.95 -13.23 7.84
N ALA A 15 -6.70 -12.05 8.39
CA ALA A 15 -7.02 -11.75 9.78
C ALA A 15 -8.52 -11.45 9.99
N THR A 16 -9.04 -11.89 11.13
CA THR A 16 -10.37 -11.49 11.62
C THR A 16 -10.42 -9.96 11.81
N PRO A 17 -11.59 -9.31 11.64
CA PRO A 17 -11.74 -7.85 11.81
C PRO A 17 -11.16 -7.32 13.12
N ARG A 18 -11.33 -8.06 14.23
CA ARG A 18 -10.76 -7.69 15.54
C ARG A 18 -9.22 -7.62 15.54
N LYS A 19 -8.56 -8.53 14.83
CA LYS A 19 -7.09 -8.57 14.72
C LYS A 19 -6.58 -7.44 13.83
N ARG A 20 -7.28 -7.16 12.73
CA ARG A 20 -7.01 -6.03 11.83
C ARG A 20 -7.07 -4.71 12.59
N PHE A 21 -8.19 -4.46 13.28
CA PHE A 21 -8.36 -3.29 14.13
C PHE A 21 -7.24 -3.14 15.16
N ARG A 22 -6.86 -4.24 15.84
CA ARG A 22 -5.79 -4.20 16.84
C ARG A 22 -4.43 -3.83 16.23
N LEU A 23 -4.16 -4.21 14.99
CA LEU A 23 -2.94 -3.85 14.28
C LEU A 23 -2.93 -2.35 13.95
N SER A 24 -4.03 -1.83 13.43
CA SER A 24 -4.20 -0.41 13.11
C SER A 24 -4.13 0.45 14.37
N TYR A 25 -4.79 0.02 15.45
CA TYR A 25 -4.74 0.70 16.75
C TYR A 25 -3.32 0.80 17.32
N LYS A 26 -2.56 -0.30 17.30
CA LYS A 26 -1.19 -0.33 17.85
C LYS A 26 -0.19 0.52 17.06
N ASN A 27 -0.42 0.70 15.77
CA ASN A 27 0.50 1.40 14.88
C ASN A 27 -0.14 2.67 14.32
N TYR A 28 -1.11 3.27 15.02
CA TYR A 28 -1.97 4.31 14.47
C TYR A 28 -1.19 5.45 13.80
N SER A 29 -0.14 5.97 14.45
CA SER A 29 0.68 7.06 13.90
C SER A 29 1.47 6.70 12.63
N ILE A 30 1.89 5.44 12.50
CA ILE A 30 2.75 4.97 11.39
C ILE A 30 1.91 4.28 10.30
N PHE A 31 0.67 3.93 10.60
CA PHE A 31 -0.16 3.08 9.72
C PHE A 31 -0.36 3.65 8.31
N PRO A 32 -0.61 4.95 8.09
CA PRO A 32 -0.71 5.51 6.74
C PRO A 32 0.59 5.33 5.94
N GLN A 33 1.72 5.70 6.53
CA GLN A 33 3.04 5.57 5.90
C GLN A 33 3.37 4.11 5.58
N LEU A 34 2.96 3.20 6.47
CA LEU A 34 3.11 1.77 6.27
C LEU A 34 2.31 1.30 5.04
N VAL A 35 1.07 1.77 4.86
CA VAL A 35 0.26 1.48 3.67
C VAL A 35 0.94 2.05 2.42
N ASP A 36 1.45 3.28 2.46
CA ASP A 36 2.15 3.91 1.32
C ASP A 36 3.42 3.12 0.90
N CYS A 37 4.17 2.62 1.89
CA CYS A 37 5.31 1.73 1.64
C CYS A 37 4.88 0.45 0.93
N TYR A 38 3.76 -0.16 1.34
CA TYR A 38 3.22 -1.36 0.69
C TYR A 38 2.78 -1.11 -0.75
N GLU A 39 2.10 0.00 -1.00
CA GLU A 39 1.70 0.41 -2.37
C GLU A 39 2.94 0.57 -3.27
N THR A 40 3.96 1.25 -2.76
CA THR A 40 5.21 1.49 -3.50
C THR A 40 5.98 0.19 -3.74
N GLY A 41 6.04 -0.70 -2.74
CA GLY A 41 6.69 -2.00 -2.85
C GLY A 41 5.99 -2.90 -3.89
N LEU A 42 4.67 -2.96 -3.85
CA LEU A 42 3.86 -3.74 -4.79
C LEU A 42 3.97 -3.20 -6.22
N PHE A 43 3.93 -1.88 -6.40
CA PHE A 43 4.15 -1.23 -7.69
C PHE A 43 5.50 -1.64 -8.29
N ASN A 44 6.58 -1.50 -7.53
CA ASN A 44 7.92 -1.83 -8.02
C ASN A 44 8.04 -3.31 -8.37
N ARG A 45 7.47 -4.19 -7.55
CA ARG A 45 7.47 -5.63 -7.80
C ARG A 45 6.78 -5.98 -9.12
N ILE A 46 5.56 -5.54 -9.32
CA ILE A 46 4.79 -5.79 -10.56
C ILE A 46 5.57 -5.25 -11.77
N LEU A 47 6.11 -4.03 -11.64
CA LEU A 47 6.88 -3.40 -12.70
C LEU A 47 8.11 -4.24 -13.10
N PHE A 48 8.87 -4.74 -12.11
CA PHE A 48 10.04 -5.57 -12.37
C PHE A 48 9.68 -6.93 -12.97
N GLU A 49 8.61 -7.58 -12.49
CA GLU A 49 8.14 -8.86 -13.04
C GLU A 49 7.75 -8.71 -14.53
N VAL A 50 6.96 -7.68 -14.86
CA VAL A 50 6.54 -7.40 -16.24
C VAL A 50 7.74 -7.09 -17.14
N GLU A 51 8.64 -6.20 -16.73
CA GLU A 51 9.82 -5.85 -17.52
C GLU A 51 10.75 -7.06 -17.72
N TYR A 52 10.94 -7.89 -16.70
CA TYR A 52 11.75 -9.10 -16.78
C TYR A 52 11.15 -10.14 -17.73
N ASN A 53 9.86 -10.44 -17.59
CA ASN A 53 9.16 -11.40 -18.44
C ASN A 53 9.13 -10.96 -19.90
N ARG A 54 8.96 -9.65 -20.14
CA ARG A 54 9.06 -9.07 -21.48
C ARG A 54 10.46 -9.27 -22.09
N ARG A 55 11.53 -9.05 -21.32
CA ARG A 55 12.90 -9.28 -21.80
C ARG A 55 13.16 -10.75 -22.09
N LYS A 56 12.71 -11.63 -21.21
CA LYS A 56 12.86 -13.09 -21.35
C LYS A 56 12.17 -13.64 -22.60
N LYS A 57 10.98 -13.11 -22.96
CA LYS A 57 10.28 -13.49 -24.21
C LYS A 57 11.02 -13.06 -25.47
N ASN A 58 11.82 -12.01 -25.39
CA ASN A 58 12.51 -11.42 -26.54
C ASN A 58 13.93 -11.99 -26.75
N ASP A 59 14.33 -13.03 -26.01
CA ASP A 59 15.57 -13.80 -26.16
C ASP A 59 16.84 -12.92 -26.27
N ASP A 60 17.13 -12.17 -25.19
CA ASP A 60 18.35 -11.38 -24.98
C ASP A 60 18.66 -10.30 -26.06
N ASP A 61 18.06 -9.11 -25.92
CA ASP A 61 18.66 -7.86 -26.42
C ASP A 61 19.81 -7.44 -25.48
N LEU A 62 20.88 -8.24 -25.47
CA LEU A 62 22.17 -7.89 -24.89
C LEU A 62 22.88 -6.89 -25.81
N GLY A 63 22.37 -5.66 -25.85
CA GLY A 63 23.22 -4.48 -26.06
C GLY A 63 23.27 -3.85 -27.44
N VAL A 64 22.40 -4.19 -28.41
CA VAL A 64 22.32 -3.39 -29.66
C VAL A 64 20.87 -3.26 -30.14
N ARG A 65 20.25 -2.13 -29.78
CA ARG A 65 18.97 -1.72 -30.39
C ARG A 65 19.21 -1.32 -31.84
N ILE A 66 18.87 -2.20 -32.78
CA ILE A 66 18.77 -1.81 -34.19
C ILE A 66 17.49 -0.99 -34.33
N GLN A 67 17.63 0.29 -34.66
CA GLN A 67 16.50 1.18 -34.95
C GLN A 67 15.83 0.72 -36.26
N THR A 68 14.93 -0.26 -36.17
CA THR A 68 13.99 -0.56 -37.24
C THR A 68 13.13 0.68 -37.48
N SER A 69 13.01 1.09 -38.74
CA SER A 69 12.49 2.36 -39.24
C SER A 69 11.04 2.73 -38.90
N HIS A 70 10.42 2.07 -37.92
CA HIS A 70 9.12 2.43 -37.40
C HIS A 70 9.26 3.46 -36.27
N ARG A 71 8.43 4.51 -36.32
CA ARG A 71 8.14 5.42 -35.19
C ARG A 71 7.41 4.66 -34.09
N SER A 72 8.05 3.65 -33.51
CA SER A 72 7.62 3.08 -32.25
C SER A 72 7.98 4.11 -31.18
N GLY A 73 7.02 4.45 -30.32
CA GLY A 73 7.25 5.32 -29.17
C GLY A 73 7.43 4.48 -27.91
N PRO A 74 8.55 3.75 -27.74
CA PRO A 74 8.74 2.83 -26.62
C PRO A 74 8.68 3.56 -25.26
N THR A 75 9.14 4.81 -25.22
CA THR A 75 9.05 5.67 -24.04
C THR A 75 7.60 5.96 -23.65
N ALA A 76 6.75 6.29 -24.63
CA ALA A 76 5.33 6.56 -24.39
C ALA A 76 4.60 5.29 -23.94
N ALA A 77 4.90 4.14 -24.56
CA ALA A 77 4.32 2.86 -24.16
C ALA A 77 4.68 2.47 -22.71
N LYS A 78 5.95 2.65 -22.32
CA LYS A 78 6.39 2.43 -20.92
C LYS A 78 5.73 3.39 -19.93
N ALA A 79 5.58 4.67 -20.30
CA ALA A 79 4.91 5.65 -19.46
C ALA A 79 3.42 5.28 -19.25
N ILE A 80 2.72 4.85 -20.30
CA ILE A 80 1.34 4.36 -20.20
C ILE A 80 1.25 3.13 -19.29
N GLU A 81 2.17 2.18 -19.44
CA GLU A 81 2.25 0.97 -18.60
C GLU A 81 2.42 1.32 -17.11
N HIS A 82 3.33 2.25 -16.79
CA HIS A 82 3.53 2.71 -15.42
C HIS A 82 2.27 3.38 -14.84
N ILE A 83 1.60 4.23 -15.61
CA ILE A 83 0.35 4.88 -15.20
C ILE A 83 -0.72 3.82 -14.95
N MET A 84 -0.90 2.88 -15.87
CA MET A 84 -1.89 1.80 -15.73
C MET A 84 -1.63 0.94 -14.49
N ILE A 85 -0.39 0.56 -14.19
CA ILE A 85 -0.06 -0.20 -12.97
C ILE A 85 -0.37 0.61 -11.72
N ARG A 86 -0.09 1.92 -11.74
CA ARG A 86 -0.41 2.81 -10.62
C ARG A 86 -1.91 2.93 -10.40
N ASP A 87 -2.68 3.19 -11.46
CA ASP A 87 -4.15 3.28 -11.41
C ASP A 87 -4.77 1.97 -10.91
N ALA A 88 -4.19 0.82 -11.30
CA ALA A 88 -4.63 -0.48 -10.81
C ALA A 88 -4.45 -0.65 -9.29
N ILE A 89 -3.39 -0.08 -8.71
CA ILE A 89 -3.12 -0.14 -7.27
C ILE A 89 -3.95 0.91 -6.52
N GLU A 90 -3.95 2.16 -6.97
CA GLU A 90 -4.60 3.28 -6.29
C GLU A 90 -6.14 3.20 -6.39
N GLU A 91 -6.68 2.90 -7.58
CA GLU A 91 -8.12 2.90 -7.86
C GLU A 91 -8.75 1.49 -7.87
N CYS A 92 -7.96 0.43 -7.61
CA CYS A 92 -8.38 -0.97 -7.80
C CYS A 92 -8.90 -1.26 -9.23
N ASN A 93 -8.37 -0.55 -10.23
CA ASN A 93 -8.78 -0.69 -11.63
C ASN A 93 -7.96 -1.78 -12.35
N PHE A 94 -8.49 -3.00 -12.42
CA PHE A 94 -7.84 -4.13 -13.10
C PHE A 94 -8.15 -4.22 -14.61
N SER A 95 -8.68 -3.17 -15.22
CA SER A 95 -9.01 -3.17 -16.65
C SER A 95 -7.75 -3.30 -17.53
N GLY A 96 -7.87 -3.72 -18.78
CA GLY A 96 -6.75 -3.65 -19.73
C GLY A 96 -5.66 -4.73 -19.63
N ASN A 97 -5.90 -5.85 -18.94
CA ASN A 97 -4.92 -6.96 -18.82
C ASN A 97 -3.56 -6.55 -18.22
N ILE A 98 -3.53 -5.50 -17.38
CA ILE A 98 -2.31 -4.87 -16.85
C ILE A 98 -1.38 -5.87 -16.14
N LEU A 99 -1.95 -6.89 -15.50
CA LEU A 99 -1.20 -7.91 -14.75
C LEU A 99 -0.91 -9.19 -15.55
N LYS A 100 -1.26 -9.26 -16.85
CA LYS A 100 -1.18 -10.51 -17.62
C LYS A 100 0.26 -11.01 -17.84
N GLU A 101 1.24 -10.09 -17.80
CA GLU A 101 2.66 -10.42 -17.93
C GLU A 101 3.38 -10.54 -16.57
N SER A 102 2.67 -10.37 -15.46
CA SER A 102 3.21 -10.61 -14.11
C SER A 102 3.23 -12.10 -13.78
N ASP A 103 4.05 -12.48 -12.79
CA ASP A 103 4.25 -13.89 -12.45
C ASP A 103 3.01 -14.51 -11.78
N ASP A 104 2.33 -13.75 -10.90
CA ASP A 104 1.11 -14.18 -10.21
C ASP A 104 0.08 -13.05 -10.12
N SER A 105 -0.69 -12.90 -11.21
CA SER A 105 -1.71 -11.85 -11.33
C SER A 105 -2.80 -11.93 -10.25
N GLU A 106 -3.15 -13.12 -9.78
CA GLU A 106 -4.22 -13.31 -8.79
C GLU A 106 -3.74 -13.00 -7.37
N LYS A 107 -2.47 -13.25 -7.07
CA LYS A 107 -1.86 -12.76 -5.82
C LYS A 107 -1.79 -11.24 -5.83
N HIS A 108 -1.31 -10.61 -6.91
CA HIS A 108 -1.22 -9.14 -6.99
C HIS A 108 -2.58 -8.47 -6.83
N LYS A 109 -3.65 -9.01 -7.44
CA LYS A 109 -5.02 -8.52 -7.20
C LYS A 109 -5.44 -8.60 -5.73
N ARG A 110 -5.16 -9.73 -5.06
CA ARG A 110 -5.48 -9.91 -3.64
C ARG A 110 -4.71 -8.95 -2.75
N ASP A 111 -3.43 -8.70 -3.07
CA ASP A 111 -2.59 -7.78 -2.33
C ASP A 111 -3.10 -6.33 -2.50
N ILE A 112 -3.43 -5.91 -3.74
CA ILE A 112 -4.05 -4.60 -4.03
C ILE A 112 -5.35 -4.41 -3.23
N LEU A 113 -6.27 -5.38 -3.29
CA LEU A 113 -7.53 -5.31 -2.55
C LEU A 113 -7.31 -5.23 -1.03
N THR A 114 -6.30 -5.93 -0.52
CA THR A 114 -5.98 -5.92 0.91
C THR A 114 -5.42 -4.57 1.34
N ILE A 115 -4.53 -3.97 0.56
CA ILE A 115 -3.97 -2.64 0.82
C ILE A 115 -5.09 -1.58 0.80
N HIS A 116 -5.99 -1.65 -0.18
CA HIS A 116 -7.13 -0.73 -0.25
C HIS A 116 -8.07 -0.88 0.97
N MET A 117 -8.31 -2.14 1.40
CA MET A 117 -9.06 -2.42 2.62
C MET A 117 -8.37 -1.86 3.87
N MET A 118 -7.04 -1.98 3.98
CA MET A 118 -6.27 -1.40 5.09
C MET A 118 -6.46 0.12 5.16
N ARG A 119 -6.35 0.83 4.03
CA ARG A 119 -6.53 2.29 3.97
C ARG A 119 -7.94 2.70 4.39
N ARG A 120 -8.96 2.01 3.87
CA ARG A 120 -10.37 2.29 4.20
C ARG A 120 -10.68 2.03 5.68
N GLU A 121 -10.19 0.93 6.24
CA GLU A 121 -10.41 0.61 7.65
C GLU A 121 -9.72 1.62 8.57
N TYR A 122 -8.53 2.09 8.20
CA TYR A 122 -7.85 3.16 8.91
C TYR A 122 -8.63 4.47 8.85
N GLU A 123 -9.12 4.87 7.67
CA GLU A 123 -9.90 6.10 7.50
C GLU A 123 -11.19 6.08 8.32
N VAL A 124 -11.89 4.94 8.38
CA VAL A 124 -13.06 4.77 9.25
C VAL A 124 -12.67 4.94 10.72
N PHE A 125 -11.55 4.37 11.14
CA PHE A 125 -11.05 4.50 12.51
C PHE A 125 -10.68 5.95 12.85
N ASP A 126 -9.91 6.61 11.97
CA ASP A 126 -9.49 8.00 12.13
C ASP A 126 -10.68 8.96 12.18
N THR A 127 -11.66 8.78 11.30
CA THR A 127 -12.90 9.56 11.29
C THR A 127 -13.70 9.34 12.57
N SER A 128 -13.81 8.09 13.03
CA SER A 128 -14.50 7.77 14.28
C SER A 128 -13.81 8.39 15.49
N LEU A 129 -12.48 8.43 15.50
CA LEU A 129 -11.69 9.08 16.55
C LEU A 129 -11.97 10.59 16.59
N LYS A 130 -11.97 11.24 15.42
CA LYS A 130 -12.24 12.67 15.27
C LYS A 130 -13.69 13.07 15.62
N ALA A 131 -14.62 12.12 15.58
CA ALA A 131 -16.01 12.34 15.98
C ALA A 131 -16.22 12.33 17.51
N LEU A 132 -15.21 11.96 18.30
CA LEU A 132 -15.31 11.97 19.76
C LEU A 132 -15.45 13.40 20.31
N PRO A 133 -16.11 13.57 21.48
CA PRO A 133 -16.09 14.84 22.20
C PRO A 133 -14.66 15.34 22.44
N LEU A 134 -14.44 16.66 22.40
CA LEU A 134 -13.11 17.27 22.44
C LEU A 134 -12.22 16.77 23.59
N ALA A 135 -12.78 16.52 24.77
CA ALA A 135 -12.05 15.99 25.92
C ALA A 135 -11.56 14.55 25.68
N GLU A 136 -12.44 13.67 25.21
CA GLU A 136 -12.13 12.27 24.92
C GLU A 136 -11.20 12.15 23.70
N PHE A 137 -11.38 12.99 22.69
CA PHE A 137 -10.51 13.09 21.54
C PHE A 137 -9.08 13.42 21.97
N LYS A 138 -8.87 14.49 22.76
CA LYS A 138 -7.53 14.88 23.22
C LYS A 138 -6.84 13.76 23.99
N ILE A 139 -7.55 13.10 24.90
CA ILE A 139 -7.00 12.00 25.69
C ILE A 139 -6.60 10.83 24.78
N THR A 140 -7.50 10.40 23.92
CA THR A 140 -7.31 9.21 23.08
C THR A 140 -6.26 9.46 22.01
N TYR A 141 -6.28 10.63 21.37
CA TYR A 141 -5.31 11.03 20.35
C TYR A 141 -3.89 11.14 20.93
N SER A 142 -3.71 11.81 22.08
CA SER A 142 -2.40 11.90 22.73
C SER A 142 -1.86 10.53 23.16
N HIS A 143 -2.73 9.60 23.58
CA HIS A 143 -2.31 8.24 23.91
C HIS A 143 -1.84 7.47 22.67
N LEU A 144 -2.60 7.57 21.56
CA LEU A 144 -2.33 6.85 20.32
C LEU A 144 -1.14 7.41 19.53
N HIS A 145 -0.96 8.73 19.54
CA HIS A 145 0.04 9.41 18.73
C HIS A 145 1.39 9.54 19.47
N ASP A 146 1.38 9.92 20.75
CA ASP A 146 2.61 10.19 21.50
C ASP A 146 3.04 8.99 22.37
N GLY A 147 2.24 7.93 22.45
CA GLY A 147 2.49 6.78 23.31
C GLY A 147 2.46 7.11 24.81
N ARG A 148 1.99 8.31 25.19
CA ARG A 148 1.94 8.75 26.59
C ARG A 148 1.03 7.86 27.40
N LYS A 149 1.43 7.55 28.64
CA LYS A 149 0.56 6.80 29.54
C LYS A 149 -0.63 7.67 29.93
N LEU A 150 -1.79 7.04 30.17
CA LEU A 150 -3.01 7.75 30.59
C LEU A 150 -2.78 8.62 31.85
N VAL A 151 -1.87 8.21 32.73
CA VAL A 151 -1.48 8.97 33.93
C VAL A 151 -0.82 10.30 33.58
N GLU A 152 0.09 10.30 32.60
CA GLU A 152 0.79 11.52 32.14
C GLU A 152 -0.17 12.49 31.43
N ILE A 153 -1.15 11.95 30.70
CA ILE A 153 -2.21 12.73 30.06
C ILE A 153 -3.14 13.36 31.11
N ALA A 154 -3.49 12.60 32.15
CA ALA A 154 -4.31 13.10 33.26
C ALA A 154 -3.62 14.21 34.04
N ASP A 155 -2.32 14.10 34.28
CA ASP A 155 -1.54 15.14 34.96
C ASP A 155 -1.39 16.42 34.11
N PHE A 156 -1.27 16.28 32.79
CA PHE A 156 -1.26 17.43 31.87
C PHE A 156 -2.61 18.15 31.82
N LEU A 157 -3.72 17.42 31.83
CA LEU A 157 -5.07 18.00 31.81
C LEU A 157 -5.48 18.65 33.14
N LYS A 158 -4.86 18.28 34.26
CA LYS A 158 -5.09 18.92 35.58
C LYS A 158 -4.39 20.28 35.73
N GLN A 159 -3.46 20.61 34.83
CA GLN A 159 -2.70 21.87 34.86
C GLN A 159 -3.28 22.95 33.91
N LEU A 160 -4.34 22.61 33.16
CA LEU A 160 -5.12 23.51 32.30
C LEU A 160 -6.41 23.93 33.02
#